data_AF-A0A7G5ECD6-F1
#
_entry.id   AF-A0A7G5ECD6-F1
#
_cell.length_a   1.000
_cell.length_b   1.000
_cell.length_c   1.000
_cell.angle_alpha   90.00
_cell.angle_beta   90.00
_cell.angle_gamma   90.00
#
_symmetry.space_group_name_H-M   'P 1'
#
loop_
_entity.id
_entity.type
_entity.pdbx_description
1 polymer ?
#
loop_
_entity_poly.entity_id
_entity_poly.type
_entity_poly.pdbx_seq_one_letter_code
_entity_poly.pdbx_strand_id
1 'polypeptide(L)'
;MDDFIVHTSRQLPIFLSAFRKTAKLTQAEVAMRMGVTQQTVSAMERNPKAVSAERLMKLLSVLGVDLVLRARPEPRDYAGSELRSLDDW
;
A
#
# COMPACT_ATOMS: atom_id res chain seq x y z
N MET A 1 4.33 5.02 -14.54
CA MET A 1 4.26 5.10 -13.07
C MET A 1 4.18 3.65 -12.62
N ASP A 2 5.15 3.20 -11.82
CA ASP A 2 5.22 1.80 -11.41
C ASP A 2 4.28 1.54 -10.25
N ASP A 3 3.53 0.45 -10.32
CA ASP A 3 2.67 -0.01 -9.23
C ASP A 3 3.49 -0.86 -8.25
N PHE A 4 3.42 -0.51 -6.97
CA PHE A 4 4.02 -1.30 -5.90
C PHE A 4 2.94 -2.08 -5.17
N ILE A 5 2.93 -3.41 -5.33
CA ILE A 5 1.95 -4.27 -4.69
C ILE A 5 2.36 -4.52 -3.23
N VAL A 6 1.46 -4.19 -2.30
CA VAL A 6 1.62 -4.46 -0.87
C VAL A 6 0.83 -5.72 -0.51
N HIS A 7 1.54 -6.80 -0.19
CA HIS A 7 0.94 -8.07 0.25
C HIS A 7 0.84 -8.17 1.77
N THR A 8 1.71 -7.48 2.51
CA THR A 8 1.76 -7.57 3.98
C THR A 8 1.96 -6.21 4.63
N SER A 9 1.47 -6.06 5.87
CA SER A 9 1.69 -4.85 6.67
C SER A 9 3.17 -4.54 6.95
N ARG A 10 4.09 -5.52 6.84
CA ARG A 10 5.53 -5.31 7.04
C ARG A 10 6.21 -4.61 5.85
N GLN A 11 5.57 -4.63 4.68
CA GLN A 11 6.09 -3.93 3.49
C GLN A 11 5.73 -2.43 3.50
N LEU A 12 4.62 -2.07 4.14
CA LEU A 12 4.15 -0.68 4.22
C LEU A 12 5.20 0.31 4.79
N PRO A 13 5.92 0.02 5.90
CA PRO A 13 7.02 0.85 6.41
C PRO A 13 8.06 1.23 5.36
N ILE A 14 8.46 0.23 4.57
CA ILE A 14 9.53 0.34 3.59
C ILE A 14 9.09 1.27 2.47
N PHE A 15 7.87 1.07 1.96
CA PHE A 15 7.30 1.92 0.92
C PHE A 15 7.04 3.35 1.40
N LEU A 16 6.44 3.54 2.59
CA LEU A 16 6.17 4.88 3.12
C LEU A 16 7.47 5.69 3.30
N SER A 17 8.53 5.07 3.83
CA SER A 17 9.84 5.71 3.98
C SER A 17 10.48 6.02 2.62
N ALA A 18 10.37 5.11 1.65
CA ALA A 18 10.89 5.32 0.30
C ALA A 18 10.17 6.47 -0.41
N PHE A 19 8.83 6.49 -0.40
CA PHE A 19 8.04 7.56 -1.01
C PHE A 19 8.31 8.91 -0.35
N ARG A 20 8.46 8.97 0.98
CA ARG A 20 8.86 10.20 1.67
C ARG A 20 10.20 10.72 1.16
N LYS A 21 11.20 9.85 1.02
CA LYS A 21 12.52 10.23 0.49
C LYS A 21 12.43 10.69 -0.97
N THR A 22 11.64 10.02 -1.80
CA THR A 22 11.38 10.42 -3.20
C THR A 22 10.67 11.78 -3.28
N ALA A 23 9.73 12.04 -2.38
CA ALA A 23 9.07 13.35 -2.22
C ALA A 23 9.98 14.44 -1.62
N LYS A 24 11.23 14.09 -1.27
CA LYS A 24 12.23 14.98 -0.66
C LYS A 24 11.76 15.63 0.66
N LEU A 25 10.98 14.88 1.44
CA LEU A 25 10.45 15.34 2.73
C LEU A 25 11.21 14.72 3.89
N THR A 26 11.47 15.49 4.92
CA THR A 26 11.84 15.02 6.25
C THR A 26 10.61 14.52 7.00
N GLN A 27 10.82 13.73 8.05
CA GLN A 27 9.72 13.31 8.94
C GLN A 27 9.04 14.52 9.60
N ALA A 28 9.79 15.60 9.89
CA ALA A 28 9.26 16.81 10.50
C ALA A 28 8.33 17.58 9.54
N GLU A 29 8.67 17.66 8.26
CA GLU A 29 7.81 18.29 7.23
C GLU A 29 6.53 17.50 7.00
N VAL A 30 6.61 16.15 6.97
CA VAL A 30 5.41 15.30 6.91
C VAL A 30 4.55 15.53 8.16
N ALA A 31 5.16 15.59 9.34
CA ALA A 31 4.45 15.80 10.59
C ALA A 31 3.70 17.15 10.61
N MET A 32 4.38 18.21 10.18
CA MET A 32 3.79 19.55 10.01
C MET A 32 2.55 19.50 9.10
N ARG A 33 2.66 18.90 7.92
CA ARG A 33 1.54 18.77 6.97
C ARG A 33 0.40 17.90 7.48
N MET A 34 0.73 16.90 8.29
CA MET A 34 -0.25 16.03 8.92
C MET A 34 -0.91 16.66 10.16
N GLY A 35 -0.36 17.75 10.72
CA GLY A 35 -0.81 18.34 11.97
C GLY A 35 -0.51 17.45 13.19
N VAL A 36 0.61 16.74 13.17
CA VAL A 36 1.04 15.81 14.23
C VAL A 36 2.51 16.05 14.61
N THR A 37 3.02 15.35 15.61
CA THR A 37 4.43 15.43 16.01
C THR A 37 5.33 14.59 15.10
N GLN A 38 6.63 14.93 15.01
CA GLN A 38 7.61 14.12 14.28
C GLN A 38 7.69 12.69 14.84
N GLN A 39 7.58 12.53 16.16
CA GLN A 39 7.55 11.22 16.83
C GLN A 39 6.36 10.39 16.34
N THR A 40 5.23 11.04 16.09
CA THR A 40 4.03 10.40 15.54
C THR A 40 4.31 9.86 14.13
N VAL A 41 4.93 10.64 13.25
CA VAL A 41 5.32 10.17 11.90
C VAL A 41 6.36 9.04 11.98
N SER A 42 7.36 9.17 12.85
CA SER A 42 8.37 8.12 13.08
C SER A 42 7.73 6.81 13.55
N ALA A 43 6.73 6.88 14.44
CA ALA A 43 5.99 5.72 14.91
C ALA A 43 5.12 5.11 13.80
N MET A 44 4.49 5.94 12.97
CA MET A 44 3.73 5.48 11.80
C MET A 44 4.61 4.75 10.78
N GLU A 45 5.80 5.29 10.49
CA GLU A 45 6.76 4.66 9.58
C GLU A 45 7.31 3.35 10.14
N ARG A 46 7.53 3.24 11.46
CA ARG A 46 8.05 2.01 12.09
C ARG A 46 6.98 0.94 12.34
N ASN A 47 5.76 1.36 12.68
CA ASN A 47 4.68 0.46 13.05
C ASN A 47 3.32 0.92 12.47
N PRO A 48 3.06 0.66 11.17
CA PRO A 48 1.82 1.03 10.53
C PRO A 48 0.60 0.26 11.05
N LYS A 49 0.77 -0.85 11.80
CA LYS A 49 -0.36 -1.59 12.39
C LYS A 49 -1.16 -0.77 13.41
N ALA A 50 -0.54 0.26 13.99
CA ALA A 50 -1.19 1.13 14.97
C ALA A 50 -1.83 2.39 14.34
N VAL A 51 -1.84 2.49 13.01
CA VAL A 51 -2.33 3.67 12.28
C VAL A 51 -3.72 3.37 11.75
N SER A 52 -4.68 4.28 12.02
CA SER A 52 -6.01 4.17 11.41
C SER A 52 -5.94 4.31 9.88
N ALA A 53 -6.90 3.73 9.17
CA ALA A 53 -6.98 3.87 7.72
C ALA A 53 -7.01 5.35 7.31
N GLU A 54 -7.75 6.19 8.02
CA GLU A 54 -7.79 7.65 7.79
C GLU A 54 -6.40 8.30 7.86
N ARG A 55 -5.62 7.99 8.91
CA ARG A 55 -4.27 8.55 9.08
C ARG A 55 -3.30 8.03 8.02
N LEU A 56 -3.47 6.79 7.57
CA LEU A 56 -2.71 6.24 6.45
C LEU A 56 -3.06 6.98 5.15
N MET A 57 -4.34 7.19 4.86
CA MET A 57 -4.77 7.92 3.65
C MET A 57 -4.24 9.36 3.64
N LYS A 58 -4.27 10.05 4.79
CA LYS A 58 -3.69 11.40 4.92
C LYS A 58 -2.18 11.39 4.67
N LEU A 59 -1.46 10.40 5.19
CA LEU A 59 -0.02 10.25 4.94
C LEU A 59 0.25 10.02 3.45
N LEU A 60 -0.45 9.09 2.81
CA LEU A 60 -0.29 8.82 1.37
C LEU A 60 -0.53 10.08 0.53
N SER A 61 -1.56 10.87 0.86
CA SER A 61 -1.83 12.16 0.21
C SER A 61 -0.66 13.15 0.37
N VAL A 62 -0.09 13.30 1.57
CA VAL A 62 1.08 14.15 1.83
C VAL A 62 2.31 13.69 1.03
N LEU A 63 2.43 12.37 0.81
CA LEU A 63 3.51 11.76 0.04
C LEU A 63 3.29 11.77 -1.48
N GLY A 64 2.10 12.18 -1.96
CA GLY A 64 1.74 12.14 -3.37
C GLY A 64 1.58 10.71 -3.90
N VAL A 65 1.04 9.79 -3.08
CA VAL A 65 0.83 8.38 -3.41
C VAL A 65 -0.66 8.07 -3.43
N ASP A 66 -1.12 7.42 -4.51
CA ASP A 66 -2.49 6.93 -4.63
C ASP A 66 -2.61 5.50 -4.07
N LEU A 67 -3.71 5.22 -3.34
CA LEU A 67 -4.07 3.86 -2.95
C LEU A 67 -5.02 3.27 -3.99
N VAL A 68 -4.57 2.21 -4.67
CA VAL A 68 -5.37 1.48 -5.66
C VAL A 68 -5.85 0.16 -5.06
N LEU A 69 -7.17 -0.05 -5.05
CA LEU A 69 -7.79 -1.33 -4.69
C LEU A 69 -8.15 -2.10 -5.96
N ARG A 70 -7.71 -3.35 -6.07
CA ARG A 70 -8.01 -4.24 -7.20
C ARG A 70 -8.56 -5.55 -6.66
N ALA A 71 -9.63 -6.06 -7.26
CA ALA A 71 -10.07 -7.42 -7.00
C ALA A 71 -8.97 -8.39 -7.43
N ARG A 72 -8.72 -9.43 -6.63
CA ARG A 72 -7.84 -10.52 -7.07
C ARG A 72 -8.51 -11.20 -8.26
N PRO A 73 -7.78 -11.57 -9.32
CA PRO A 73 -8.36 -12.43 -10.35
C PRO A 73 -8.96 -13.65 -9.67
N GLU A 74 -10.20 -14.01 -10.03
CA GLU A 74 -10.77 -15.29 -9.61
C GLU A 74 -9.76 -16.39 -9.98
N PRO A 75 -9.55 -17.39 -9.10
CA PRO A 75 -8.85 -18.59 -9.52
C PRO A 75 -9.57 -19.07 -10.77
N ARG A 76 -8.91 -19.02 -11.93
CA ARG A 76 -9.45 -19.68 -13.11
C ARG A 76 -9.56 -21.14 -12.73
N ASP A 77 -10.78 -21.63 -12.57
CA ASP A 77 -11.05 -23.05 -12.43
C ASP A 77 -10.61 -23.73 -13.72
N TYR A 78 -9.32 -24.07 -13.82
CA TYR A 78 -8.78 -24.90 -14.89
C TYR A 78 -9.39 -26.32 -14.86
N ALA A 79 -10.04 -26.71 -13.75
CA ALA A 79 -10.70 -28.00 -13.58
C ALA A 79 -11.98 -28.18 -14.43
N GLY A 80 -12.56 -27.10 -14.98
CA GLY A 80 -13.80 -27.17 -15.76
C GLY A 80 -13.61 -27.12 -17.28
N SER A 81 -12.45 -26.69 -17.77
CA SER A 81 -12.23 -26.49 -19.22
C SER A 81 -11.65 -27.73 -19.92
N GLU A 82 -10.93 -28.60 -19.21
CA GLU A 82 -10.40 -29.84 -19.82
C GLU A 82 -11.48 -30.91 -20.00
N LEU A 83 -12.48 -30.96 -19.12
CA LEU A 83 -13.59 -31.93 -19.24
C LEU A 83 -14.56 -31.61 -20.39
N ARG A 84 -14.68 -30.35 -20.80
CA ARG A 84 -15.49 -29.98 -21.98
C ARG A 84 -14.79 -30.26 -23.32
N SER A 85 -13.48 -30.48 -23.31
CA SER A 85 -12.70 -30.78 -24.52
C SER A 85 -12.58 -32.29 -24.80
N LEU A 86 -12.97 -33.14 -23.84
CA LEU A 86 -12.89 -34.60 -23.96
C LEU A 86 -14.17 -35.23 -24.55
N ASP A 87 -15.28 -34.48 -24.63
CA ASP A 87 -16.53 -34.93 -25.26
C ASP A 87 -16.57 -34.72 -26.78
N ASP A 88 -15.52 -34.15 -27.39
CA ASP A 88 -15.39 -33.87 -28.83
C ASP A 88 -14.50 -34.90 -29.58
N TRP A 89 -14.33 -36.13 -29.05
CA TRP A 89 -13.64 -37.26 -29.71
C TRP A 89 -14.49 -38.52 -29.78
#